data_AF-A0A447P7Q3-F1
#
_entry.id   AF-A0A447P7Q3-F1
#
_cell.length_a   1.000
_cell.length_b   1.000
_cell.length_c   1.000
_cell.angle_alpha   90.00
_cell.angle_beta   90.00
_cell.angle_gamma   90.00
#
_symmetry.space_group_name_H-M   'P 1'
#
loop_
_entity.id
_entity.type
_entity.pdbx_description
1 polymer ?
#
loop_
_entity_poly.entity_id
_entity_poly.type
_entity_poly.pdbx_seq_one_letter_code
_entity_poly.pdbx_strand_id
1 'polypeptide(L)'
;MCIWAAGAFHRAHQALFTHHLLEKSDSDWGICEVNLMPGNDARLIANLKAQNLLYTVAERGAESTELKIIGSMKEALHPEFDGHAGILAAMARPETAIVSLTVTEKGYCTDPASGELDVNNPLIQNDLAHPQQPKSAIGYIVEALNMRREQGLKAFYRAVVR
;
A
#
# COMPACT_ATOMS: atom_id res chain seq x y z
N MET A 1 9.24 -0.65 3.16
CA MET A 1 8.02 -1.50 3.09
C MET A 1 6.95 -0.78 2.29
N CYS A 2 6.25 -1.45 1.38
CA CYS A 2 5.15 -0.86 0.62
C CYS A 2 3.84 -1.55 1.04
N ILE A 3 2.81 -0.79 1.40
CA ILE A 3 1.51 -1.36 1.82
C ILE A 3 0.43 -0.73 0.95
N TRP A 4 -0.42 -1.58 0.38
CA TRP A 4 -1.47 -1.24 -0.55
C TRP A 4 -2.85 -1.25 0.13
N ALA A 5 -3.57 -0.14 -0.09
CA ALA A 5 -4.92 0.22 0.35
C ALA A 5 -5.06 0.74 1.79
N ALA A 6 -4.91 2.06 1.92
CA ALA A 6 -4.97 2.89 3.12
C ALA A 6 -6.39 3.04 3.71
N GLY A 7 -6.96 1.96 4.21
CA GLY A 7 -8.12 2.07 5.09
C GLY A 7 -7.77 2.76 6.41
N ALA A 8 -8.79 3.25 7.13
CA ALA A 8 -8.62 3.64 8.53
C ALA A 8 -8.03 2.48 9.36
N PHE A 9 -8.38 1.24 9.02
CA PHE A 9 -7.81 0.04 9.64
C PHE A 9 -6.29 -0.05 9.48
N HIS A 10 -5.76 0.19 8.29
CA HIS A 10 -4.32 0.14 8.05
C HIS A 10 -3.56 1.08 8.99
N ARG A 11 -4.04 2.32 9.04
CA ARG A 11 -3.48 3.40 9.84
C ARG A 11 -3.56 3.14 11.34
N ALA A 12 -4.62 2.49 11.80
CA ALA A 12 -4.81 2.16 13.21
C ALA A 12 -4.19 0.82 13.61
N HIS A 13 -3.71 0.00 12.65
CA HIS A 13 -3.21 -1.35 12.93
C HIS A 13 -1.77 -1.55 12.46
N GLN A 14 -1.53 -1.90 11.18
CA GLN A 14 -0.16 -2.26 10.73
C GLN A 14 0.81 -1.08 10.85
N ALA A 15 0.35 0.14 10.53
CA ALA A 15 1.18 1.33 10.65
C ALA A 15 1.47 1.70 12.11
N LEU A 16 0.51 1.48 13.02
CA LEU A 16 0.69 1.65 14.47
C LEU A 16 1.72 0.65 15.02
N PHE A 17 1.61 -0.63 14.68
CA PHE A 17 2.61 -1.64 15.10
C PHE A 17 4.00 -1.34 14.54
N THR A 18 4.10 -0.91 13.29
CA THR A 18 5.37 -0.48 12.70
C THR A 18 5.94 0.72 13.43
N HIS A 19 5.10 1.68 13.83
CA HIS A 19 5.54 2.83 14.62
C HIS A 19 6.09 2.40 15.99
N HIS A 20 5.41 1.51 16.70
CA HIS A 20 5.92 0.97 17.97
C HIS A 20 7.22 0.18 17.83
N LEU A 21 7.44 -0.50 16.70
CA LEU A 21 8.74 -1.12 16.41
C LEU A 21 9.84 -0.05 16.28
N LEU A 22 9.57 1.02 15.54
CA LEU A 22 10.50 2.13 15.34
C LEU A 22 10.81 2.87 16.65
N GLU A 23 9.85 2.97 17.58
CA GLU A 23 10.09 3.58 18.90
C GLU A 23 11.00 2.74 19.80
N LYS A 24 11.04 1.42 19.59
CA LYS A 24 11.71 0.45 20.49
C LYS A 24 13.00 -0.14 19.92
N SER A 25 13.36 0.20 18.69
CA SER A 25 14.51 -0.39 18.00
C SER A 25 15.09 0.55 16.96
N ASP A 26 16.34 0.31 16.55
CA ASP A 26 16.99 0.99 15.43
C ASP A 26 16.55 0.44 14.06
N SER A 27 15.30 -0.02 13.97
CA SER A 27 14.71 -0.53 12.74
C SER A 27 14.62 0.57 11.69
N ASP A 28 14.89 0.22 10.44
CA ASP A 28 14.81 1.10 9.26
C ASP A 28 13.50 0.92 8.47
N TRP A 29 12.53 0.18 9.02
CA TRP A 29 11.27 -0.11 8.35
C TRP A 29 10.36 1.11 8.24
N GLY A 30 10.18 1.63 7.03
CA GLY A 30 9.20 2.68 6.70
C GLY A 30 8.09 2.19 5.78
N ILE A 31 6.92 2.82 5.86
CA ILE A 31 5.74 2.52 5.01
C ILE A 31 5.65 3.54 3.87
N CYS A 32 5.58 3.03 2.63
CA CYS A 32 5.06 3.75 1.48
C CYS A 32 3.58 3.39 1.32
N GLU A 33 2.70 4.36 1.57
CA GLU A 33 1.25 4.25 1.43
C GLU A 33 0.84 4.42 -0.04
N VAL A 34 -0.07 3.57 -0.54
CA VAL A 34 -0.63 3.71 -1.89
C VAL A 34 -2.14 3.54 -1.87
N ASN A 35 -2.83 4.56 -2.39
CA ASN A 35 -4.27 4.53 -2.67
C ASN A 35 -4.53 4.73 -4.15
N LEU A 36 -5.55 4.06 -4.68
CA LEU A 36 -5.83 4.01 -6.11
C LEU A 36 -7.14 4.68 -6.51
N MET A 37 -8.08 4.76 -5.57
CA MET A 37 -9.42 5.23 -5.89
C MET A 37 -9.41 6.76 -5.97
N PRO A 38 -10.10 7.37 -6.94
CA PRO A 38 -10.23 8.82 -6.95
C PRO A 38 -11.05 9.32 -5.74
N GLY A 39 -10.99 10.62 -5.47
CA GLY A 39 -11.84 11.28 -4.48
C GLY A 39 -11.28 11.19 -3.06
N ASN A 40 -11.92 10.42 -2.16
CA ASN A 40 -11.55 10.39 -0.74
C ASN A 40 -10.10 9.91 -0.51
N ASP A 41 -9.68 8.96 -1.30
CA ASP A 41 -8.34 8.36 -1.30
C ASP A 41 -7.28 9.37 -1.77
N ALA A 42 -7.52 10.08 -2.88
CA ALA A 42 -6.68 11.19 -3.32
C ALA A 42 -6.57 12.29 -2.25
N ARG A 43 -7.70 12.69 -1.65
CA ARG A 43 -7.72 13.70 -0.58
C ARG A 43 -6.92 13.24 0.65
N LEU A 44 -7.03 11.97 1.02
CA LEU A 44 -6.26 11.41 2.13
C LEU A 44 -4.75 11.49 1.86
N ILE A 45 -4.30 11.13 0.66
CA ILE A 45 -2.88 11.21 0.29
C ILE A 45 -2.41 12.66 0.32
N ALA A 46 -3.19 13.59 -0.22
CA ALA A 46 -2.87 15.01 -0.15
C ALA A 46 -2.74 15.52 1.30
N ASN A 47 -3.66 15.12 2.18
CA ASN A 47 -3.61 15.48 3.61
C ASN A 47 -2.39 14.91 4.31
N LEU A 48 -2.04 13.65 4.04
CA LEU A 48 -0.81 13.03 4.59
C LEU A 48 0.42 13.80 4.13
N LYS A 49 0.55 14.09 2.82
CA LYS A 49 1.68 14.86 2.28
C LYS A 49 1.78 16.25 2.94
N ALA A 50 0.66 16.93 3.16
CA ALA A 50 0.62 18.25 3.80
C ALA A 50 1.03 18.24 5.28
N GLN A 51 0.95 17.08 5.96
CA GLN A 51 1.30 16.92 7.37
C GLN A 51 2.65 16.24 7.58
N ASN A 52 3.57 16.31 6.61
CA ASN A 52 4.85 15.58 6.65
C ASN A 52 4.65 14.08 6.92
N LEU A 53 3.55 13.52 6.40
CA LEU A 53 3.14 12.12 6.54
C LEU A 53 2.81 11.69 7.98
N LEU A 54 2.65 12.65 8.89
CA LEU A 54 2.18 12.40 10.24
C LEU A 54 0.66 12.37 10.30
N TYR A 55 0.12 11.52 11.16
CA TYR A 55 -1.30 11.48 11.49
C TYR A 55 -1.50 10.97 12.93
N THR A 56 -2.71 11.16 13.47
CA THR A 56 -3.03 10.76 14.84
C THR A 56 -3.88 9.49 14.87
N VAL A 57 -3.54 8.56 15.75
CA VAL A 57 -4.41 7.44 16.15
C VAL A 57 -4.95 7.74 17.55
N ALA A 58 -6.26 7.58 17.72
CA ALA A 58 -6.92 7.68 19.02
C ALA A 58 -7.29 6.29 19.52
N GLU A 59 -6.63 5.83 20.58
CA GLU A 59 -6.95 4.58 21.28
C GLU A 59 -7.94 4.90 22.40
N ARG A 60 -9.19 4.46 22.24
CA ARG A 60 -10.26 4.73 23.19
C ARG A 60 -10.55 3.50 24.04
N GLY A 61 -10.23 3.59 25.33
CA GLY A 61 -10.64 2.65 26.37
C GLY A 61 -11.94 3.07 27.05
N ALA A 62 -12.33 2.32 28.09
CA ALA A 62 -13.49 2.65 28.92
C ALA A 62 -13.28 3.95 29.73
N GLU A 63 -12.07 4.15 30.26
CA GLU A 63 -11.75 5.23 31.20
C GLU A 63 -10.98 6.40 30.57
N SER A 64 -10.27 6.16 29.46
CA SER A 64 -9.37 7.15 28.85
C SER A 64 -9.32 7.05 27.33
N THR A 65 -8.85 8.13 26.70
CA THR A 65 -8.47 8.16 25.29
C THR A 65 -7.03 8.61 25.19
N GLU A 66 -6.19 7.78 24.58
CA GLU A 66 -4.80 8.11 24.27
C GLU A 66 -4.66 8.54 22.81
N LEU A 67 -3.91 9.60 22.56
CA LEU A 67 -3.62 10.11 21.23
C LEU A 67 -2.15 9.87 20.89
N LYS A 68 -1.89 9.22 19.76
CA LYS A 68 -0.54 8.87 19.31
C LYS A 68 -0.28 9.48 17.94
N ILE A 69 0.81 10.23 17.81
CA ILE A 69 1.27 10.75 16.52
C ILE A 69 2.09 9.67 15.85
N ILE A 70 1.59 9.16 14.72
CA ILE A 70 2.21 8.06 14.00
C ILE A 70 3.16 8.60 12.93
N GLY A 71 4.40 8.13 12.96
CA GLY A 71 5.49 8.53 12.06
C GLY A 71 6.10 7.37 11.26
N SER A 72 5.43 6.23 11.17
CA SER A 72 5.89 5.07 10.38
C SER A 72 5.68 5.23 8.88
N MET A 73 4.79 6.12 8.44
CA MET A 73 4.63 6.51 7.03
C MET A 73 5.78 7.40 6.58
N LYS A 74 6.45 7.00 5.50
CA LYS A 74 7.61 7.71 4.92
C LYS A 74 7.34 8.21 3.50
N GLU A 75 6.38 7.61 2.81
CA GLU A 75 5.86 8.08 1.52
C GLU A 75 4.36 7.81 1.43
N ALA A 76 3.67 8.58 0.59
CA ALA A 76 2.25 8.39 0.26
C ALA A 76 2.04 8.71 -1.22
N LEU A 77 1.48 7.78 -1.99
CA LEU A 77 1.36 7.88 -3.44
C LEU A 77 -0.07 7.69 -3.91
N HIS A 78 -0.41 8.39 -4.99
CA HIS A 78 -1.71 8.29 -5.66
C HIS A 78 -1.55 8.44 -7.18
N PRO A 79 -2.32 7.71 -8.01
CA PRO A 79 -2.23 7.83 -9.47
C PRO A 79 -2.42 9.26 -9.99
N GLU A 80 -3.29 10.06 -9.36
CA GLU A 80 -3.54 11.46 -9.76
C GLU A 80 -2.34 12.39 -9.54
N PHE A 81 -1.47 12.12 -8.56
CA PHE A 81 -0.34 13.00 -8.23
C PHE A 81 1.00 12.44 -8.72
N ASP A 82 1.14 11.13 -8.66
CA ASP A 82 2.42 10.43 -8.84
C ASP A 82 2.42 9.58 -10.14
N GLY A 83 1.25 9.38 -10.75
CA GLY A 83 1.07 8.56 -11.94
C GLY A 83 1.28 7.06 -11.69
N HIS A 84 0.83 6.26 -12.65
CA HIS A 84 1.07 4.80 -12.64
C HIS A 84 2.56 4.49 -12.57
N ALA A 85 3.38 5.20 -13.35
CA ALA A 85 4.82 5.02 -13.40
C ALA A 85 5.53 5.33 -12.07
N GLY A 86 5.11 6.38 -11.35
CA GLY A 86 5.71 6.73 -10.05
C GLY A 86 5.44 5.66 -8.99
N ILE A 87 4.22 5.13 -8.97
CA ILE A 87 3.83 4.03 -8.09
C ILE A 87 4.61 2.75 -8.44
N LEU A 88 4.64 2.36 -9.72
CA LEU A 88 5.39 1.20 -10.19
C LEU A 88 6.88 1.32 -9.88
N ALA A 89 7.47 2.50 -10.06
CA ALA A 89 8.86 2.77 -9.70
C ALA A 89 9.10 2.61 -8.19
N ALA A 90 8.18 3.09 -7.34
CA ALA A 90 8.28 2.91 -5.88
C ALA A 90 8.20 1.43 -5.47
N MET A 91 7.31 0.66 -6.10
CA MET A 91 7.25 -0.79 -5.87
C MET A 91 8.51 -1.49 -6.38
N ALA A 92 9.07 -1.08 -7.51
CA ALA A 92 10.24 -1.72 -8.09
C ALA A 92 11.56 -1.41 -7.35
N ARG A 93 11.58 -0.54 -6.33
CA ARG A 93 12.81 -0.22 -5.58
C ARG A 93 13.42 -1.45 -4.87
N PRO A 94 14.75 -1.64 -4.86
CA PRO A 94 15.39 -2.79 -4.22
C PRO A 94 15.01 -3.00 -2.75
N GLU A 95 14.82 -1.91 -2.00
CA GLU A 95 14.43 -1.88 -0.58
C GLU A 95 12.95 -2.20 -0.32
N THR A 96 12.12 -2.24 -1.36
CA THR A 96 10.73 -2.69 -1.25
C THR A 96 10.68 -4.21 -1.07
N ALA A 97 10.58 -4.64 0.19
CA ALA A 97 10.62 -6.05 0.60
C ALA A 97 9.24 -6.67 0.94
N ILE A 98 8.18 -5.89 1.10
CA ILE A 98 6.84 -6.43 1.39
C ILE A 98 5.84 -5.56 0.65
N VAL A 99 4.82 -6.21 0.08
CA VAL A 99 3.56 -5.63 -0.37
C VAL A 99 2.45 -6.30 0.44
N SER A 100 1.79 -5.56 1.33
CA SER A 100 0.60 -6.04 2.04
C SER A 100 -0.65 -5.36 1.53
N LEU A 101 -1.81 -6.01 1.66
CA LEU A 101 -3.08 -5.51 1.14
C LEU A 101 -4.11 -5.36 2.26
N THR A 102 -4.76 -4.21 2.31
CA THR A 102 -5.99 -3.98 3.08
C THR A 102 -7.11 -3.49 2.16
N VAL A 103 -7.18 -4.10 0.97
CA VAL A 103 -8.31 -3.96 0.07
C VAL A 103 -9.50 -4.74 0.64
N THR A 104 -10.71 -4.22 0.47
CA THR A 104 -11.93 -4.99 0.76
C THR A 104 -12.00 -6.20 -0.18
N GLU A 105 -12.93 -7.12 0.09
CA GLU A 105 -13.15 -8.32 -0.71
C GLU A 105 -13.28 -8.02 -2.21
N LYS A 106 -13.91 -6.89 -2.55
CA LYS A 106 -14.08 -6.43 -3.94
C LYS A 106 -12.77 -6.05 -4.63
N GLY A 107 -11.76 -5.61 -3.87
CA GLY A 107 -10.47 -5.19 -4.41
C GLY A 107 -9.61 -6.35 -4.92
N TYR A 108 -9.94 -7.59 -4.56
CA TYR A 108 -9.30 -8.79 -5.10
C TYR A 108 -9.80 -9.19 -6.50
N CYS A 109 -10.84 -8.50 -7.01
CA CYS A 109 -11.41 -8.76 -8.34
C CYS A 109 -11.79 -10.23 -8.56
N THR A 110 -12.27 -10.92 -7.52
CA THR A 110 -12.69 -12.32 -7.59
C THR A 110 -14.16 -12.45 -7.93
N ASP A 111 -14.51 -13.47 -8.71
CA ASP A 111 -15.89 -13.88 -8.93
C ASP A 111 -16.47 -14.45 -7.62
N PRO A 112 -17.59 -13.91 -7.09
CA PRO A 112 -18.10 -14.32 -5.78
C PRO A 112 -18.57 -15.78 -5.70
N ALA A 113 -18.91 -16.41 -6.83
CA ALA A 113 -19.45 -17.76 -6.85
C ALA A 113 -18.33 -18.81 -6.86
N SER A 114 -17.25 -18.55 -7.60
CA SER A 114 -16.11 -19.46 -7.78
C SER A 114 -14.94 -19.14 -6.85
N GLY A 115 -14.80 -17.89 -6.40
CA GLY A 115 -13.62 -17.41 -5.65
C GLY A 115 -12.37 -17.20 -6.52
N GLU A 116 -12.46 -17.47 -7.82
CA GLU A 116 -11.38 -17.29 -8.78
C GLU A 116 -11.29 -15.85 -9.26
N LEU A 117 -10.18 -15.48 -9.92
CA LEU A 117 -10.06 -14.16 -10.54
C LEU A 117 -11.16 -13.96 -11.61
N ASP A 118 -11.97 -12.93 -11.45
CA ASP A 118 -12.95 -12.54 -12.46
C ASP A 118 -12.23 -11.81 -13.61
N VAL A 119 -11.88 -12.56 -14.64
CA VAL A 119 -11.25 -12.02 -15.84
C VAL A 119 -12.14 -11.03 -16.59
N ASN A 120 -13.46 -11.01 -16.36
CA ASN A 120 -14.38 -10.06 -16.97
C ASN A 120 -14.49 -8.76 -16.17
N ASN A 121 -13.87 -8.68 -14.99
CA ASN A 121 -13.84 -7.48 -14.19
C ASN A 121 -13.22 -6.33 -15.01
N PRO A 122 -13.86 -5.14 -15.09
CA PRO A 122 -13.35 -4.02 -15.89
C PRO A 122 -11.92 -3.57 -15.52
N LEU A 123 -11.53 -3.70 -14.26
CA LEU A 123 -10.16 -3.40 -13.82
C LEU A 123 -9.17 -4.42 -14.39
N ILE A 124 -9.52 -5.71 -14.37
CA ILE A 124 -8.66 -6.77 -14.91
C ILE A 124 -8.56 -6.68 -16.43
N GLN A 125 -9.67 -6.40 -17.14
CA GLN A 125 -9.66 -6.16 -18.58
C GLN A 125 -8.77 -4.96 -18.95
N ASN A 126 -8.83 -3.87 -18.19
CA ASN A 126 -7.93 -2.72 -18.37
C ASN A 126 -6.46 -3.14 -18.20
N ASP A 127 -6.15 -3.89 -17.14
CA ASP A 127 -4.78 -4.23 -16.78
C ASP A 127 -4.15 -5.19 -17.80
N LEU A 128 -4.95 -6.09 -18.38
CA LEU A 128 -4.52 -6.95 -19.48
C LEU A 128 -4.25 -6.14 -20.77
N ALA A 129 -5.08 -5.13 -21.07
CA ALA A 129 -4.91 -4.29 -22.26
C ALA A 129 -3.77 -3.26 -22.12
N HIS A 130 -3.53 -2.79 -20.90
CA HIS A 130 -2.60 -1.71 -20.58
C HIS A 130 -1.72 -2.06 -19.35
N PRO A 131 -0.82 -3.04 -19.44
CA PRO A 131 -0.05 -3.54 -18.30
C PRO A 131 0.83 -2.49 -17.61
N GLN A 132 1.30 -1.46 -18.35
CA GLN A 132 2.07 -0.35 -17.79
C GLN A 132 1.19 0.76 -17.15
N GLN A 133 -0.14 0.66 -17.28
CA GLN A 133 -1.11 1.59 -16.68
C GLN A 133 -2.21 0.81 -15.93
N PRO A 134 -1.82 -0.02 -14.95
CA PRO A 134 -2.76 -0.87 -14.24
C PRO A 134 -3.68 -0.05 -13.32
N LYS A 135 -4.89 -0.51 -13.11
CA LYS A 135 -5.90 0.11 -12.23
C LYS A 135 -6.28 -0.80 -11.05
N SER A 136 -6.07 -2.11 -11.15
CA SER A 136 -6.25 -3.02 -10.02
C SER A 136 -4.97 -3.16 -9.20
N ALA A 137 -5.12 -3.47 -7.90
CA ALA A 137 -3.98 -3.80 -7.05
C ALA A 137 -3.17 -4.99 -7.62
N ILE A 138 -3.85 -5.96 -8.23
CA ILE A 138 -3.23 -7.14 -8.85
C ILE A 138 -2.36 -6.73 -10.04
N GLY A 139 -2.86 -5.86 -10.92
CA GLY A 139 -2.12 -5.37 -12.08
C GLY A 139 -0.84 -4.64 -11.68
N TYR A 140 -0.91 -3.77 -10.66
CA TYR A 140 0.28 -3.10 -10.13
C TYR A 140 1.30 -4.08 -9.54
N ILE A 141 0.85 -5.08 -8.78
CA ILE A 141 1.74 -6.11 -8.22
C ILE A 141 2.43 -6.89 -9.33
N VAL A 142 1.67 -7.33 -10.34
CA VAL A 142 2.20 -8.13 -11.46
C VAL A 142 3.21 -7.32 -12.28
N GLU A 143 2.88 -6.08 -12.65
CA GLU A 143 3.78 -5.24 -13.44
C GLU A 143 5.04 -4.86 -12.64
N ALA A 144 4.90 -4.53 -11.35
CA ALA A 144 6.06 -4.26 -10.51
C ALA A 144 6.96 -5.50 -10.34
N LEU A 145 6.39 -6.70 -10.25
CA LEU A 145 7.18 -7.95 -10.25
C LEU A 145 7.87 -8.16 -11.60
N ASN A 146 7.22 -7.84 -12.71
CA ASN A 146 7.86 -7.90 -14.03
C ASN A 146 9.05 -6.93 -14.13
N MET A 147 8.87 -5.67 -13.73
CA MET A 147 9.94 -4.67 -13.70
C MET A 147 11.12 -5.11 -12.81
N ARG A 148 10.83 -5.66 -11.63
CA ARG A 148 11.86 -6.19 -10.73
C ARG A 148 12.63 -7.33 -11.38
N ARG A 149 11.93 -8.26 -12.05
CA ARG A 149 12.55 -9.37 -12.78
C ARG A 149 13.47 -8.88 -13.88
N GLU A 150 13.04 -7.91 -14.69
CA GLU A 150 13.85 -7.32 -15.76
C GLU A 150 15.11 -6.62 -15.22
N GLN A 151 15.04 -6.06 -14.02
CA GLN A 151 16.16 -5.43 -13.31
C GLN A 151 17.03 -6.40 -12.50
N GLY A 152 16.73 -7.71 -12.52
CA GLY A 152 17.46 -8.71 -11.73
C GLY A 152 17.22 -8.60 -10.21
N LEU A 153 16.16 -7.89 -9.79
CA LEU A 153 15.76 -7.77 -8.39
C LEU A 153 14.93 -8.97 -7.94
N LYS A 154 14.99 -9.27 -6.64
CA LYS A 154 14.17 -10.33 -6.03
C LYS A 154 12.70 -9.91 -6.00
N ALA A 155 11.78 -10.87 -6.03
CA ALA A 155 10.38 -10.63 -5.68
C ALA A 155 10.26 -10.03 -4.25
N PHE A 156 9.10 -9.45 -3.94
CA PHE A 156 8.87 -8.77 -2.65
C PHE A 156 9.22 -9.68 -1.47
N TYR A 157 8.57 -10.83 -1.33
CA TYR A 157 8.80 -11.69 -0.17
C TYR A 157 10.16 -12.41 -0.22
N ARG A 158 11.01 -12.11 0.75
CA ARG A 158 12.00 -13.05 1.27
C ARG A 158 11.85 -13.09 2.79
N ALA A 159 11.39 -14.22 3.32
CA ALA A 159 11.59 -14.54 4.74
C ALA A 159 13.11 -14.57 4.98
N VAL A 160 13.66 -13.47 5.45
CA VAL A 160 15.00 -13.46 6.03
C VAL A 160 14.77 -13.65 7.53
N VAL A 161 14.66 -14.90 7.94
CA VAL A 161 14.98 -15.24 9.33
C VAL A 161 16.50 -15.00 9.43
N ARG A 162 16.89 -13.87 10.04
CA ARG A 162 18.25 -13.70 10.54
C ARG A 162 18.33 -14.35 11.90
#